data_AF-A0A934VBH4-F1
#
_entry.id   AF-A0A934VBH4-F1
#
_cell.length_a   1.000
_cell.length_b   1.000
_cell.length_c   1.000
_cell.angle_alpha   90.00
_cell.angle_beta   90.00
_cell.angle_gamma   90.00
#
_symmetry.space_group_name_H-M   'P 1'
#
loop_
_entity.id
_entity.type
_entity.pdbx_description
1 polymer ?
#
loop_
_entity_poly.entity_id
_entity_poly.type
_entity_poly.pdbx_seq_one_letter_code
_entity_poly.pdbx_strand_id
1 'polypeptide(L)'
;MRRSPKSSKRAGFLLMEVILALGIFGIAATAFAIALGRTADAAAMAQRRMQIGRILESALTEALSMPALEEGTTSVTLDEEIGGAQVEVDTLIEPLLEMENQDGQLLQQMFRIQVSAHWYDGGAWMEETAETWRYARLYQP
;
A
#
# COMPACT_ATOMS: atom_id res chain seq x y z
N MET A 1 56.35 -59.21 2.50
CA MET A 1 55.41 -58.07 2.52
C MET A 1 53.99 -58.60 2.39
N ARG A 2 53.16 -58.50 3.44
CA ARG A 2 51.72 -58.84 3.40
C ARG A 2 50.94 -57.54 3.56
N ARG A 3 50.19 -57.14 2.53
CA ARG A 3 49.27 -55.99 2.59
C ARG A 3 47.94 -56.44 3.19
N SER A 4 47.54 -55.81 4.28
CA SER A 4 46.22 -55.93 4.89
C SER A 4 45.17 -55.30 3.99
N PRO A 5 44.01 -55.92 3.74
CA PRO A 5 42.89 -55.22 3.13
C PRO A 5 42.26 -54.28 4.17
N LYS A 6 42.13 -52.99 3.81
CA LYS A 6 41.45 -51.97 4.61
C LYS A 6 39.97 -52.34 4.80
N SER A 7 39.46 -52.21 6.02
CA SER A 7 38.07 -52.51 6.36
C SER A 7 37.08 -51.65 5.56
N SER A 8 36.20 -52.29 4.80
CA SER A 8 34.98 -51.67 4.30
C SER A 8 33.98 -51.55 5.45
N LYS A 9 33.91 -50.36 6.06
CA LYS A 9 32.82 -49.95 6.96
C LYS A 9 32.16 -48.69 6.38
N ARG A 10 31.32 -48.81 5.35
CA ARG A 10 30.54 -47.67 4.80
C ARG A 10 29.11 -48.00 4.33
N ALA A 11 28.54 -49.14 4.70
CA ALA A 11 27.18 -49.52 4.26
C ALA A 11 26.07 -49.34 5.32
N GLY A 12 26.43 -49.11 6.60
CA GLY A 12 25.45 -49.09 7.70
C GLY A 12 24.72 -47.75 7.94
N PHE A 13 25.18 -46.64 7.34
CA PHE A 13 24.69 -45.29 7.62
C PHE A 13 23.88 -44.65 6.49
N LEU A 14 23.80 -45.28 5.31
CA LEU A 14 23.11 -44.72 4.14
C LEU A 14 21.65 -44.39 4.39
N LEU A 15 20.93 -45.28 5.08
CA LEU A 15 19.53 -45.04 5.42
C LEU A 15 19.37 -43.85 6.36
N MET A 16 20.25 -43.71 7.36
CA MET A 16 20.22 -42.60 8.30
C MET A 16 20.59 -41.27 7.61
N GLU A 17 21.55 -41.28 6.70
CA GLU A 17 21.92 -40.12 5.88
C GLU A 17 20.77 -39.66 4.98
N VAL A 18 20.07 -40.60 4.33
CA VAL A 18 18.88 -40.29 3.52
C VAL A 18 17.75 -39.74 4.39
N ILE A 19 17.49 -40.33 5.57
CA ILE A 19 16.48 -39.83 6.49
C ILE A 19 16.82 -38.42 6.98
N LEU A 20 18.10 -38.16 7.32
CA LEU A 20 18.56 -36.86 7.76
C LEU A 20 18.49 -35.83 6.65
N ALA A 21 18.90 -36.19 5.43
CA ALA A 21 18.78 -35.33 4.25
C ALA A 21 17.33 -34.98 3.94
N LEU A 22 16.41 -35.96 3.99
CA LEU A 22 14.98 -35.74 3.82
C LEU A 22 14.40 -34.84 4.92
N GLY A 23 14.84 -35.02 6.18
CA GLY A 23 14.43 -34.19 7.30
C GLY A 23 14.85 -32.73 7.12
N ILE A 24 16.13 -32.50 6.81
CA ILE A 24 16.66 -31.15 6.56
C ILE A 24 15.97 -30.52 5.34
N PHE A 25 15.79 -31.29 4.27
CA PHE A 25 15.10 -30.81 3.07
C PHE A 25 13.64 -30.44 3.36
N GLY A 26 12.91 -31.24 4.15
CA GLY A 26 11.55 -30.93 4.55
C GLY A 26 11.46 -29.65 5.39
N ILE A 27 12.38 -29.46 6.34
CA ILE A 27 12.47 -28.22 7.13
C ILE A 27 12.75 -27.02 6.22
N ALA A 28 13.70 -27.15 5.29
CA ALA A 28 14.01 -26.07 4.35
C ALA A 28 12.83 -25.74 3.42
N ALA A 29 12.16 -26.75 2.88
CA ALA A 29 11.01 -26.58 1.99
C ALA A 29 9.84 -25.90 2.70
N THR A 30 9.53 -26.31 3.94
CA THR A 30 8.47 -25.68 4.74
C THR A 30 8.82 -24.25 5.14
N ALA A 31 10.07 -23.99 5.57
CA ALA A 31 10.53 -22.64 5.86
C ALA A 31 10.42 -21.72 4.64
N PHE A 32 10.80 -22.22 3.46
CA PHE A 32 10.68 -21.47 2.20
C PHE A 32 9.21 -21.18 1.85
N ALA A 33 8.32 -22.16 1.97
CA ALA A 33 6.89 -21.97 1.72
C ALA A 33 6.28 -20.88 2.63
N ILE A 34 6.64 -20.88 3.91
CA ILE A 34 6.20 -19.86 4.87
C ILE A 34 6.74 -18.48 4.47
N ALA A 35 8.03 -18.38 4.13
CA ALA A 35 8.64 -17.12 3.70
C ALA A 35 8.00 -16.57 2.42
N LEU A 36 7.70 -17.45 1.46
CA LEU A 36 7.04 -17.09 0.21
C LEU A 36 5.62 -16.56 0.45
N GLY A 37 4.83 -17.24 1.30
CA GLY A 37 3.49 -16.77 1.68
C GLY A 37 3.52 -15.36 2.27
N ARG A 38 4.42 -15.12 3.24
CA ARG A 38 4.58 -13.79 3.85
C ARG A 38 5.00 -12.71 2.86
N THR A 39 5.83 -13.08 1.87
CA THR A 39 6.27 -12.16 0.81
C THR A 39 5.11 -11.83 -0.13
N ALA A 40 4.29 -12.81 -0.48
CA ALA A 40 3.11 -12.61 -1.30
C ALA A 40 2.09 -11.70 -0.60
N ASP A 41 1.84 -11.92 0.69
CA ASP A 41 0.95 -11.07 1.50
C ASP A 41 1.46 -9.62 1.55
N ALA A 42 2.75 -9.43 1.82
CA ALA A 42 3.36 -8.11 1.84
C ALA A 42 3.28 -7.40 0.48
N ALA A 43 3.50 -8.14 -0.62
CA ALA A 43 3.36 -7.61 -1.97
C ALA A 43 1.91 -7.20 -2.28
N ALA A 44 0.93 -8.02 -1.90
CA ALA A 44 -0.49 -7.72 -2.07
C ALA A 44 -0.92 -6.48 -1.26
N MET A 45 -0.39 -6.31 -0.05
CA MET A 45 -0.62 -5.10 0.75
C MET A 45 0.00 -3.86 0.10
N ALA A 46 1.23 -3.96 -0.38
CA ALA A 46 1.91 -2.85 -1.07
C ALA A 46 1.16 -2.44 -2.35
N GLN A 47 0.71 -3.41 -3.15
CA GLN A 47 -0.05 -3.15 -4.37
C GLN A 47 -1.37 -2.42 -4.07
N ARG A 48 -2.11 -2.84 -3.03
CA ARG A 48 -3.34 -2.15 -2.59
C ARG A 48 -3.08 -0.70 -2.20
N ARG A 49 -2.05 -0.42 -1.39
CA ARG A 49 -1.67 0.94 -1.02
C ARG A 49 -1.31 1.81 -2.22
N MET A 50 -0.56 1.26 -3.19
CA MET A 50 -0.24 1.99 -4.43
C MET A 50 -1.48 2.30 -5.25
N GLN A 51 -2.48 1.41 -5.29
CA GLN A 51 -3.73 1.64 -5.99
C GLN A 51 -4.54 2.76 -5.35
N ILE A 52 -4.70 2.74 -4.02
CA ILE A 52 -5.37 3.80 -3.25
C ILE A 52 -4.65 5.14 -3.43
N GLY A 53 -3.32 5.15 -3.32
CA GLY A 53 -2.54 6.37 -3.54
C GLY A 53 -2.77 6.99 -4.92
N ARG A 54 -2.86 6.17 -5.98
CA ARG A 54 -3.19 6.66 -7.34
C ARG A 54 -4.61 7.22 -7.44
N ILE A 55 -5.57 6.60 -6.76
CA ILE A 55 -6.95 7.11 -6.71
C ILE A 55 -6.99 8.49 -6.05
N LEU A 56 -6.35 8.62 -4.89
CA LEU A 56 -6.27 9.89 -4.16
C LEU A 56 -5.54 10.95 -4.99
N GLU A 57 -4.42 10.61 -5.62
CA GLU A 57 -3.67 11.52 -6.50
C GLU A 57 -4.50 11.96 -7.72
N SER A 58 -5.26 11.04 -8.33
CA SER A 58 -6.15 11.35 -9.45
C SER A 58 -7.26 12.30 -9.03
N ALA A 59 -7.95 12.00 -7.93
CA ALA A 59 -9.04 12.83 -7.41
C ALA A 59 -8.53 14.22 -6.96
N LEU A 60 -7.36 14.30 -6.33
CA LEU A 60 -6.71 15.58 -6.02
C LEU A 60 -6.38 16.36 -7.28
N THR A 61 -5.82 15.70 -8.30
CA THR A 61 -5.48 16.35 -9.57
C THR A 61 -6.72 16.87 -10.28
N GLU A 62 -7.81 16.11 -10.25
CA GLU A 62 -9.10 16.52 -10.79
C GLU A 62 -9.63 17.76 -10.06
N ALA A 63 -9.69 17.75 -8.73
CA ALA A 63 -10.10 18.90 -7.93
C ALA A 63 -9.21 20.13 -8.17
N LEU A 64 -7.90 19.95 -8.32
CA LEU A 64 -6.96 21.02 -8.63
C LEU A 64 -7.16 21.62 -10.02
N SER A 65 -7.67 20.83 -10.97
CA SER A 65 -7.92 21.27 -12.35
C SER A 65 -9.21 22.09 -12.53
N MET A 66 -10.11 22.09 -11.52
CA MET A 66 -11.37 22.82 -11.60
C MET A 66 -11.15 24.34 -11.71
N PRO A 67 -11.74 25.03 -12.72
CA PRO A 67 -11.55 26.47 -12.94
C PRO A 67 -12.03 27.33 -11.77
N ALA A 68 -13.09 26.90 -11.09
CA ALA A 68 -13.61 27.50 -9.88
C ALA A 68 -13.68 26.41 -8.80
N LEU A 69 -13.31 26.78 -7.56
CA LEU A 69 -13.54 25.93 -6.39
C LEU A 69 -14.93 26.23 -5.87
N GLU A 70 -15.75 25.19 -5.77
CA GLU A 70 -17.02 25.25 -5.07
C GLU A 70 -16.81 24.66 -3.67
N GLU A 71 -17.21 25.41 -2.65
CA GLU A 71 -17.14 24.96 -1.26
C GLU A 71 -18.14 23.82 -1.02
N GLY A 72 -17.70 22.80 -0.28
CA GLY A 72 -18.56 21.68 0.08
C GLY A 72 -17.87 20.33 -0.05
N THR A 73 -18.69 19.29 0.04
CA THR A 73 -18.26 17.89 -0.07
C THR A 73 -18.94 17.25 -1.27
N THR A 74 -18.15 16.57 -2.10
CA THR A 74 -18.65 15.77 -3.22
C THR A 74 -18.17 14.34 -3.06
N SER A 75 -19.08 13.38 -3.22
CA SER A 75 -18.80 11.95 -3.09
C SER A 75 -18.95 11.26 -4.44
N VAL A 76 -17.96 10.45 -4.82
CA VAL A 76 -17.96 9.65 -6.04
C VAL A 76 -17.67 8.21 -5.69
N THR A 77 -18.56 7.32 -6.09
CA THR A 77 -18.33 5.88 -5.99
C THR A 77 -17.60 5.40 -7.23
N LEU A 78 -16.46 4.72 -7.05
CA LEU A 78 -15.69 4.18 -8.16
C LEU A 78 -16.25 2.83 -8.62
N ASP A 79 -16.18 2.58 -9.92
CA ASP A 79 -16.50 1.27 -10.51
C ASP A 79 -15.40 0.21 -10.20
N GLU A 80 -14.20 0.66 -9.82
CA GLU A 80 -13.07 -0.20 -9.51
C GLU A 80 -13.15 -0.71 -8.06
N GLU A 81 -13.02 -2.02 -7.88
CA GLU A 81 -12.97 -2.65 -6.55
C GLU A 81 -11.53 -2.82 -6.05
N ILE A 82 -11.31 -2.57 -4.76
CA ILE A 82 -10.04 -2.85 -4.09
C ILE A 82 -10.26 -3.98 -3.10
N GLY A 83 -9.56 -5.09 -3.30
CA GLY A 83 -9.73 -6.27 -2.44
C GLY A 83 -11.13 -6.88 -2.50
N GLY A 84 -11.90 -6.61 -3.56
CA GLY A 84 -13.29 -7.06 -3.72
C GLY A 84 -14.33 -6.19 -3.02
N ALA A 85 -13.95 -4.98 -2.61
CA ALA A 85 -14.86 -3.99 -2.04
C ALA A 85 -14.90 -2.73 -2.91
N GLN A 86 -16.09 -2.13 -3.00
CA GLN A 86 -16.29 -0.86 -3.67
C GLN A 86 -15.60 0.27 -2.90
N VAL A 87 -15.04 1.22 -3.63
CA VAL A 87 -14.36 2.40 -3.07
C VAL A 87 -15.23 3.63 -3.27
N GLU A 88 -15.44 4.38 -2.20
CA GLU A 88 -16.09 5.69 -2.21
C GLU A 88 -15.03 6.77 -1.97
N VAL A 89 -15.07 7.84 -2.75
CA VAL A 89 -14.11 8.94 -2.67
C VAL A 89 -14.85 10.23 -2.36
N ASP A 90 -14.53 10.83 -1.23
CA ASP A 90 -15.05 12.11 -0.77
C ASP A 90 -14.03 13.22 -1.02
N THR A 91 -14.45 14.29 -1.68
CA THR A 91 -13.65 15.50 -1.89
C THR A 91 -14.27 16.65 -1.11
N LEU A 92 -13.54 17.17 -0.14
CA LEU A 92 -13.90 18.30 0.70
C LEU A 92 -13.09 19.53 0.29
N ILE A 93 -13.78 20.63 0.01
CA ILE A 93 -13.19 21.93 -0.35
C ILE A 93 -13.66 22.97 0.66
N GLU A 94 -12.71 23.57 1.39
CA GLU A 94 -12.98 24.54 2.46
C GLU A 94 -12.07 25.77 2.36
N PRO A 95 -12.58 26.98 2.62
CA PRO A 95 -11.75 28.19 2.63
C PRO A 95 -10.84 28.22 3.87
N LEU A 96 -9.58 28.59 3.67
CA LEU A 96 -8.61 28.87 4.73
C LEU A 96 -8.59 30.37 5.01
N LEU A 97 -9.15 30.76 6.17
CA LEU A 97 -9.39 32.16 6.53
C LEU A 97 -8.26 32.78 7.38
N GLU A 98 -7.43 31.95 8.02
CA GLU A 98 -6.46 32.38 9.04
C GLU A 98 -5.00 32.08 8.67
N MET A 99 -4.71 31.77 7.40
CA MET A 99 -3.34 31.51 6.97
C MET A 99 -2.57 32.82 6.81
N GLU A 100 -1.35 32.90 7.35
CA GLU A 100 -0.44 34.03 7.19
C GLU A 100 0.85 33.61 6.46
N ASN A 101 1.46 34.54 5.72
CA ASN A 101 2.81 34.36 5.20
C ASN A 101 3.88 34.69 6.26
N GLN A 102 5.16 34.52 5.92
CA GLN A 102 6.27 34.80 6.85
C GLN A 102 6.37 36.27 7.29
N ASP A 103 5.72 37.18 6.56
CA ASP A 103 5.69 38.61 6.85
C ASP A 103 4.45 39.01 7.68
N GLY A 104 3.63 38.04 8.13
CA GLY A 104 2.41 38.28 8.91
C GLY A 104 1.24 38.82 8.09
N GLN A 105 1.27 38.67 6.75
CA GLN A 105 0.16 39.00 5.89
C GLN A 105 -0.79 37.81 5.73
N LEU A 106 -2.07 38.04 6.00
CA LEU A 106 -3.15 37.09 5.73
C LEU A 106 -3.20 36.71 4.24
N LEU A 107 -3.06 35.42 3.98
CA LEU A 107 -3.24 34.76 2.69
C LEU A 107 -4.74 34.54 2.46
N GLN A 108 -5.38 35.54 1.91
CA GLN A 108 -6.80 35.47 1.52
C GLN A 108 -6.99 34.52 0.33
N GLN A 109 -8.18 33.96 0.18
CA GLN A 109 -8.56 33.11 -0.97
C GLN A 109 -7.73 31.82 -1.11
N MET A 110 -7.24 31.31 0.00
CA MET A 110 -6.69 29.97 0.10
C MET A 110 -7.82 28.97 0.34
N PHE A 111 -7.72 27.81 -0.28
CA PHE A 111 -8.64 26.70 -0.06
C PHE A 111 -7.85 25.46 0.34
N ARG A 112 -8.37 24.72 1.31
CA ARG A 112 -7.97 23.35 1.62
C ARG A 112 -8.80 22.40 0.78
N ILE A 113 -8.13 21.50 0.08
CA ILE A 113 -8.75 20.43 -0.67
C ILE A 113 -8.29 19.14 -0.01
N GLN A 114 -9.24 18.39 0.53
CA GLN A 114 -9.00 17.10 1.15
C GLN A 114 -9.76 16.04 0.35
N VAL A 115 -9.09 14.94 0.02
CA VAL A 115 -9.71 13.77 -0.60
C VAL A 115 -9.57 12.60 0.36
N SER A 116 -10.68 11.96 0.71
CA SER A 116 -10.72 10.73 1.51
C SER A 116 -11.26 9.58 0.65
N ALA A 117 -10.58 8.43 0.68
CA ALA A 117 -11.05 7.18 0.08
C ALA A 117 -11.53 6.26 1.20
N HIS A 118 -12.73 5.70 1.05
CA HIS A 118 -13.40 4.81 1.99
C HIS A 118 -13.66 3.46 1.33
N TRP A 119 -13.28 2.38 2.00
CA TRP A 119 -13.56 1.01 1.52
C TRP A 119 -13.68 0.05 2.69
N TYR A 120 -14.29 -1.11 2.45
CA TYR A 120 -14.40 -2.17 3.46
C TYR A 120 -13.31 -3.22 3.27
N ASP A 121 -12.48 -3.46 4.28
CA ASP A 121 -11.46 -4.51 4.25
C ASP A 121 -11.41 -5.22 5.61
N GLY A 122 -11.27 -6.55 5.60
CA GLY A 122 -11.05 -7.35 6.81
C GLY A 122 -12.12 -7.21 7.91
N GLY A 123 -13.34 -6.80 7.59
CA GLY A 123 -14.42 -6.63 8.57
C GLY A 123 -14.55 -5.23 9.17
N ALA A 124 -13.77 -4.26 8.67
CA ALA A 124 -13.79 -2.88 9.12
C ALA A 124 -13.83 -1.90 7.94
N TRP A 125 -14.42 -0.73 8.18
CA TRP A 125 -14.27 0.41 7.29
C TRP A 125 -12.87 0.98 7.42
N MET A 126 -12.23 1.16 6.28
CA MET A 126 -10.92 1.75 6.12
C MET A 126 -11.08 3.14 5.50
N GLU A 127 -10.18 4.04 5.87
CA GLU A 127 -10.09 5.38 5.32
C GLU A 127 -8.63 5.73 5.07
N GLU A 128 -8.34 6.31 3.91
CA GLU A 128 -7.09 7.01 3.66
C GLU A 128 -7.36 8.37 3.04
N THR A 129 -6.56 9.36 3.46
CA THR A 129 -6.80 10.76 3.14
C THR A 129 -5.54 11.39 2.57
N ALA A 130 -5.72 12.26 1.58
CA ALA A 130 -4.68 13.15 1.08
C ALA A 130 -5.20 14.59 1.06
N GLU A 131 -4.33 15.55 1.34
CA GLU A 131 -4.70 16.97 1.38
C GLU A 131 -3.71 17.85 0.62
N THR A 132 -4.22 18.96 0.12
CA THR A 132 -3.45 20.02 -0.52
C THR A 132 -4.09 21.38 -0.26
N TRP A 133 -3.34 22.44 -0.55
CA TRP A 133 -3.84 23.80 -0.47
C TRP A 133 -3.69 24.49 -1.83
N ARG A 134 -4.74 25.21 -2.24
CA ARG A 134 -4.79 25.90 -3.53
C ARG A 134 -5.21 27.34 -3.36
N TYR A 135 -4.47 28.25 -4.00
CA TYR A 135 -4.89 29.63 -4.14
C TYR A 135 -5.97 29.76 -5.22
N ALA A 136 -7.06 30.47 -4.93
CA ALA A 136 -8.23 30.54 -5.80
C ALA A 136 -7.93 31.04 -7.22
N ARG A 137 -6.99 32.00 -7.36
CA ARG A 137 -6.68 32.63 -8.64
C ARG A 137 -5.52 31.99 -9.40
N LEU A 138 -5.04 30.81 -8.99
CA LEU A 138 -3.89 30.16 -9.63
C LEU A 138 -4.12 29.89 -11.13
N TYR A 139 -5.38 29.63 -11.53
CA TYR A 139 -5.78 29.35 -12.92
C TYR A 139 -6.82 30.33 -13.48
N GLN A 140 -7.01 31.49 -12.83
CA GLN A 140 -7.86 32.55 -13.38
C GLN A 140 -7.03 33.43 -14.33
N PRO A 141 -7.49 33.68 -15.57
CA PRO A 141 -6.77 34.51 -16.55
C PRO A 141 -6.66 35.98 -16.14
#